data_AF-A0A535QDY3-F1
#
_entry.id   AF-A0A535QDY3-F1
#
_cell.length_a   1.000
_cell.length_b   1.000
_cell.length_c   1.000
_cell.angle_alpha   90.00
_cell.angle_beta   90.00
_cell.angle_gamma   90.00
#
_symmetry.space_group_name_H-M   'P 1'
#
loop_
_entity.id
_entity.type
_entity.pdbx_description
1 polymer ?
#
loop_
_entity_poly.entity_id
_entity_poly.type
_entity_poly.pdbx_seq_one_letter_code
_entity_poly.pdbx_strand_id
1 'polypeptide(L)'
;PDVDLIVRAWKATHLKNPDFVIHEPDIRAKVGPWRDPGRGAVLEALRALIAQVDFAVVTCVVRRAEYVAQFGDAAPDESLPGHPYLMTLDFLIERVVMVLEEHFHGGRAKVIAESRGAKEDALLQHEFARLHLDGTSYIAPAWFRQQLHPGIHFEPKGGQYGTGLQLADLSARPVAEKVASPGSTPDRWAEVRAKLCPGQATKNSILGLKIMPWDAAFAELWKS
;
A
#
# COMPACT_ATOMS: atom_id res chain seq x y z
N PRO A 1 -17.01 -11.55 6.70
CA PRO A 1 -17.94 -10.64 5.97
C PRO A 1 -17.19 -9.95 4.83
N ASP A 2 -17.85 -9.68 3.72
CA ASP A 2 -17.23 -8.97 2.60
C ASP A 2 -16.81 -7.55 3.05
N VAL A 3 -15.52 -7.24 2.92
CA VAL A 3 -14.93 -5.95 3.29
C VAL A 3 -15.65 -4.81 2.57
N ASP A 4 -16.03 -5.02 1.31
CA ASP A 4 -16.75 -4.01 0.52
C ASP A 4 -18.10 -3.67 1.17
N LEU A 5 -18.86 -4.68 1.59
CA LEU A 5 -20.16 -4.48 2.23
C LEU A 5 -20.04 -3.70 3.56
N ILE A 6 -19.03 -4.02 4.38
CA ILE A 6 -18.79 -3.30 5.64
C ILE A 6 -18.46 -1.83 5.36
N VAL A 7 -17.54 -1.58 4.43
CA VAL A 7 -17.11 -0.21 4.09
C VAL A 7 -18.24 0.60 3.46
N ARG A 8 -19.04 0.00 2.57
CA ARG A 8 -20.22 0.67 1.97
C ARG A 8 -21.29 0.99 3.01
N ALA A 9 -21.57 0.07 3.94
CA ALA A 9 -22.50 0.33 5.04
C ALA A 9 -22.01 1.48 5.91
N TRP A 10 -20.72 1.49 6.28
CA TRP A 10 -20.11 2.58 7.05
C TRP A 10 -20.25 3.93 6.34
N LYS A 11 -19.98 3.98 5.02
CA LYS A 11 -20.12 5.19 4.21
C LYS A 11 -21.56 5.70 4.16
N ALA A 12 -22.54 4.80 4.01
CA ALA A 12 -23.96 5.17 4.07
C ALA A 12 -24.33 5.79 5.43
N THR A 13 -23.81 5.23 6.52
CA THR A 13 -24.10 5.71 7.88
C THR A 13 -23.42 7.05 8.18
N HIS A 14 -22.11 7.17 7.93
CA HIS A 14 -21.30 8.30 8.39
C HIS A 14 -21.15 9.41 7.35
N LEU A 15 -21.14 9.07 6.05
CA LEU A 15 -20.97 10.02 4.95
C LEU A 15 -22.28 10.27 4.18
N LYS A 16 -23.37 9.58 4.55
CA LYS A 16 -24.69 9.68 3.93
C LYS A 16 -24.69 9.36 2.43
N ASN A 17 -23.68 8.62 1.97
CA ASN A 17 -23.54 8.18 0.59
C ASN A 17 -22.70 6.88 0.54
N PRO A 18 -23.28 5.72 0.21
CA PRO A 18 -22.56 4.44 0.14
C PRO A 18 -21.49 4.41 -0.96
N ASP A 19 -21.60 5.26 -1.97
CA ASP A 19 -20.70 5.33 -3.11
C ASP A 19 -19.72 6.50 -2.98
N PHE A 20 -19.67 7.15 -1.81
CA PHE A 20 -18.65 8.16 -1.52
C PHE A 20 -17.26 7.54 -1.64
N VAL A 21 -16.34 8.25 -2.28
CA VAL A 21 -14.95 7.81 -2.39
C VAL A 21 -14.14 8.51 -1.30
N ILE A 22 -13.59 7.71 -0.38
CA ILE A 22 -12.75 8.22 0.70
C ILE A 22 -11.34 8.41 0.16
N HIS A 23 -10.83 9.62 0.31
CA HIS A 23 -9.48 9.98 -0.12
C HIS A 23 -8.73 10.72 1.00
N GLU A 24 -7.50 10.31 1.23
CA GLU A 24 -6.62 10.89 2.24
C GLU A 24 -6.34 12.39 2.01
N PRO A 25 -6.12 12.88 0.76
CA PRO A 25 -6.02 14.31 0.49
C PRO A 25 -7.23 15.13 0.96
N ASP A 26 -8.45 14.60 0.83
CA ASP A 26 -9.67 15.32 1.19
C ASP A 26 -9.85 15.40 2.71
N ILE A 27 -9.49 14.31 3.43
CA ILE A 27 -9.46 14.28 4.89
C ILE A 27 -8.51 15.36 5.43
N ARG A 28 -7.30 15.43 4.85
CA ARG A 28 -6.27 16.40 5.24
C ARG A 28 -6.68 17.84 4.93
N ALA A 29 -7.17 18.07 3.70
CA ALA A 29 -7.61 19.38 3.25
C ALA A 29 -8.91 19.84 3.93
N LYS A 30 -9.55 18.95 4.71
CA LYS A 30 -10.83 19.20 5.38
C LYS A 30 -11.89 19.60 4.36
N VAL A 31 -12.02 18.83 3.28
CA VAL A 31 -12.98 19.08 2.20
C VAL A 31 -14.20 18.18 2.35
N GLY A 32 -15.36 18.64 1.87
CA GLY A 32 -16.60 17.85 1.91
C GLY A 32 -16.99 17.46 3.35
N PRO A 33 -17.30 16.18 3.63
CA PRO A 33 -17.74 15.74 4.96
C PRO A 33 -16.65 15.86 6.04
N TRP A 34 -15.38 16.08 5.64
CA TRP A 34 -14.24 16.20 6.55
C TRP A 34 -14.07 17.62 7.15
N ARG A 35 -14.93 18.57 6.76
CA ARG A 35 -14.92 19.96 7.22
C ARG A 35 -15.86 20.24 8.39
N ASP A 36 -16.85 19.38 8.58
CA ASP A 36 -17.98 19.68 9.45
C ASP A 36 -17.60 19.65 10.94
N PRO A 37 -18.32 20.36 11.83
CA PRO A 37 -18.07 20.34 13.27
C PRO A 37 -18.08 18.91 13.87
N GLY A 38 -18.86 18.00 13.28
CA GLY A 38 -18.92 16.59 13.65
C GLY A 38 -17.75 15.71 13.16
N ARG A 39 -16.74 16.28 12.46
CA ARG A 39 -15.67 15.48 11.84
C ARG A 39 -14.94 14.57 12.81
N GLY A 40 -14.80 14.97 14.08
CA GLY A 40 -14.09 14.20 15.09
C GLY A 40 -14.70 12.80 15.24
N ALA A 41 -16.03 12.73 15.36
CA ALA A 41 -16.76 11.47 15.46
C ALA A 41 -16.64 10.63 14.18
N VAL A 42 -16.63 11.27 13.00
CA VAL A 42 -16.43 10.56 11.72
C VAL A 42 -15.02 9.99 11.62
N LEU A 43 -14.00 10.73 12.06
CA LEU A 43 -12.61 10.25 12.07
C LEU A 43 -12.39 9.11 13.07
N GLU A 44 -13.01 9.17 14.26
CA GLU A 44 -13.01 8.04 15.20
C GLU A 44 -13.70 6.81 14.60
N ALA A 45 -14.86 7.00 13.96
CA ALA A 45 -15.55 5.92 13.29
C ALA A 45 -14.73 5.33 12.13
N LEU A 46 -13.92 6.16 11.44
CA LEU A 46 -13.02 5.71 10.37
C LEU A 46 -11.85 4.89 10.93
N ARG A 47 -11.26 5.31 12.06
CA ARG A 47 -10.26 4.50 12.80
C ARG A 47 -10.84 3.14 13.17
N ALA A 48 -12.01 3.12 13.78
CA ALA A 48 -12.70 1.89 14.15
C ALA A 48 -13.00 0.99 12.93
N LEU A 49 -13.41 1.57 11.80
CA LEU A 49 -13.62 0.84 10.55
C LEU A 49 -12.34 0.15 10.09
N ILE A 50 -11.22 0.88 10.01
CA ILE A 50 -9.93 0.33 9.58
C ILE A 50 -9.51 -0.81 10.50
N ALA A 51 -9.65 -0.65 11.82
CA ALA A 51 -9.36 -1.71 12.77
C ALA A 51 -10.23 -2.97 12.54
N GLN A 52 -11.52 -2.78 12.27
CA GLN A 52 -12.51 -3.85 12.13
C GLN A 52 -12.38 -4.66 10.82
N VAL A 53 -12.13 -4.00 9.68
CA VAL A 53 -12.15 -4.70 8.38
C VAL A 53 -10.94 -5.64 8.23
N ASP A 54 -11.16 -6.80 7.63
CA ASP A 54 -10.13 -7.83 7.49
C ASP A 54 -9.34 -7.64 6.19
N PHE A 55 -8.14 -7.05 6.31
CA PHE A 55 -7.22 -6.84 5.19
C PHE A 55 -5.77 -6.78 5.71
N ALA A 56 -4.82 -7.01 4.81
CA ALA A 56 -3.39 -6.86 5.08
C ALA A 56 -2.81 -5.72 4.26
N VAL A 57 -1.81 -5.05 4.83
CA VAL A 57 -1.09 -3.94 4.21
C VAL A 57 0.34 -4.36 3.92
N VAL A 58 0.74 -4.16 2.67
CA VAL A 58 2.14 -4.19 2.24
C VAL A 58 2.49 -2.79 1.74
N THR A 59 3.56 -2.21 2.28
CA THR A 59 4.00 -0.86 1.93
C THR A 59 5.49 -0.83 1.60
N CYS A 60 5.87 0.09 0.71
CA CYS A 60 7.25 0.44 0.45
C CYS A 60 7.42 1.94 0.62
N VAL A 61 8.34 2.34 1.51
CA VAL A 61 8.70 3.74 1.75
C VAL A 61 10.09 4.00 1.22
N VAL A 62 10.18 4.90 0.23
CA VAL A 62 11.46 5.35 -0.33
C VAL A 62 11.84 6.69 0.28
N ARG A 63 12.94 6.68 1.03
CA ARG A 63 13.61 7.87 1.58
C ARG A 63 14.42 8.54 0.48
N ARG A 64 13.75 9.37 -0.32
CA ARG A 64 14.28 9.88 -1.60
C ARG A 64 15.64 10.57 -1.48
N ALA A 65 15.85 11.40 -0.44
CA ALA A 65 17.10 12.14 -0.29
C ALA A 65 18.28 11.18 -0.06
N GLU A 66 18.08 10.21 0.81
CA GLU A 66 19.09 9.21 1.17
C GLU A 66 19.28 8.16 0.06
N TYR A 67 18.21 7.81 -0.64
CA TYR A 67 18.28 6.98 -1.83
C TYR A 67 19.17 7.63 -2.90
N VAL A 68 18.92 8.89 -3.24
CA VAL A 68 19.74 9.62 -4.24
C VAL A 68 21.18 9.77 -3.74
N ALA A 69 21.40 10.05 -2.46
CA ALA A 69 22.75 10.14 -1.90
C ALA A 69 23.52 8.80 -1.97
N GLN A 70 22.83 7.66 -1.85
CA GLN A 70 23.45 6.35 -1.85
C GLN A 70 23.59 5.72 -3.25
N PHE A 71 22.59 5.88 -4.11
CA PHE A 71 22.50 5.18 -5.40
C PHE A 71 22.55 6.13 -6.61
N GLY A 72 22.37 7.44 -6.42
CA GLY A 72 22.25 8.39 -7.52
C GLY A 72 21.09 8.03 -8.45
N ASP A 73 21.38 7.94 -9.75
CA ASP A 73 20.45 7.50 -10.79
C ASP A 73 20.52 5.98 -11.07
N ALA A 74 21.41 5.25 -10.38
CA ALA A 74 21.54 3.81 -10.55
C ALA A 74 20.45 3.05 -9.75
N ALA A 75 20.11 1.87 -10.25
CA ALA A 75 19.30 0.92 -9.49
C ALA A 75 20.14 0.25 -8.38
N PRO A 76 19.53 -0.19 -7.27
CA PRO A 76 20.25 -0.85 -6.19
C PRO A 76 20.83 -2.21 -6.60
N ASP A 77 20.20 -2.86 -7.58
CA ASP A 77 20.69 -4.06 -8.25
C ASP A 77 20.21 -4.08 -9.72
N GLU A 78 20.84 -4.92 -10.54
CA GLU A 78 20.62 -4.99 -11.99
C GLU A 78 19.23 -5.50 -12.40
N SER A 79 18.53 -6.19 -11.51
CA SER A 79 17.18 -6.71 -11.79
C SER A 79 16.08 -5.68 -11.53
N LEU A 80 16.42 -4.57 -10.86
CA LEU A 80 15.49 -3.50 -10.55
C LEU A 80 15.56 -2.38 -11.60
N PRO A 81 14.42 -1.75 -11.94
CA PRO A 81 14.41 -0.59 -12.81
C PRO A 81 15.02 0.63 -12.09
N GLY A 82 15.80 1.43 -12.80
CA GLY A 82 16.35 2.70 -12.26
C GLY A 82 15.28 3.75 -11.92
N HIS A 83 14.03 3.55 -12.37
CA HIS A 83 12.92 4.46 -12.07
C HIS A 83 12.31 4.14 -10.69
N PRO A 84 12.37 5.06 -9.70
CA PRO A 84 11.98 4.75 -8.32
C PRO A 84 10.56 4.21 -8.16
N TYR A 85 9.60 4.67 -8.96
CA TYR A 85 8.22 4.16 -8.89
C TYR A 85 8.09 2.72 -9.39
N LEU A 86 8.85 2.33 -10.42
CA LEU A 86 8.82 0.97 -10.94
C LEU A 86 9.54 0.05 -9.96
N MET A 87 10.64 0.52 -9.37
CA MET A 87 11.35 -0.20 -8.30
C MET A 87 10.43 -0.45 -7.10
N THR A 88 9.61 0.54 -6.71
CA THR A 88 8.63 0.32 -5.62
C THR A 88 7.55 -0.68 -6.00
N LEU A 89 7.16 -0.77 -7.27
CA LEU A 89 6.25 -1.82 -7.72
C LEU A 89 6.89 -3.19 -7.50
N ASP A 90 8.12 -3.39 -7.94
CA ASP A 90 8.84 -4.65 -7.77
C ASP A 90 8.88 -5.08 -6.31
N PHE A 91 9.31 -4.19 -5.41
CA PHE A 91 9.35 -4.48 -3.97
C PHE A 91 7.98 -4.82 -3.38
N LEU A 92 6.91 -4.17 -3.84
CA LEU A 92 5.55 -4.45 -3.40
C LEU A 92 5.11 -5.83 -3.91
N ILE A 93 5.29 -6.12 -5.20
CA ILE A 93 4.82 -7.36 -5.81
C ILE A 93 5.61 -8.56 -5.30
N GLU A 94 6.93 -8.46 -5.12
CA GLU A 94 7.76 -9.46 -4.43
C GLU A 94 7.18 -9.82 -3.05
N ARG A 95 6.80 -8.82 -2.27
CA ARG A 95 6.23 -9.05 -0.95
C ARG A 95 4.84 -9.65 -1.03
N VAL A 96 4.00 -9.18 -1.96
CA VAL A 96 2.64 -9.73 -2.15
C VAL A 96 2.70 -11.22 -2.47
N VAL A 97 3.62 -11.68 -3.33
CA VAL A 97 3.77 -13.12 -3.62
C VAL A 97 4.19 -13.92 -2.38
N MET A 98 5.11 -13.41 -1.57
CA MET A 98 5.45 -14.04 -0.28
C MET A 98 4.27 -14.06 0.68
N VAL A 99 3.50 -12.97 0.77
CA VAL A 99 2.32 -12.88 1.62
C VAL A 99 1.26 -13.88 1.19
N LEU A 100 1.03 -14.04 -0.12
CA LEU A 100 0.09 -15.02 -0.66
C LEU A 100 0.49 -16.45 -0.30
N GLU A 101 1.79 -16.76 -0.33
CA GLU A 101 2.30 -18.06 0.11
C GLU A 101 2.10 -18.27 1.61
N GLU A 102 2.60 -17.34 2.44
CA GLU A 102 2.71 -17.52 3.89
C GLU A 102 1.36 -17.38 4.61
N HIS A 103 0.50 -16.46 4.16
CA HIS A 103 -0.73 -16.08 4.88
C HIS A 103 -2.03 -16.44 4.14
N PHE A 104 -1.94 -16.77 2.85
CA PHE A 104 -3.11 -17.11 2.03
C PHE A 104 -2.99 -18.48 1.36
N HIS A 105 -2.18 -19.37 1.93
CA HIS A 105 -2.04 -20.78 1.51
C HIS A 105 -1.71 -20.95 0.01
N GLY A 106 -0.83 -20.09 -0.52
CA GLY A 106 -0.45 -20.10 -1.93
C GLY A 106 -1.56 -19.61 -2.86
N GLY A 107 -2.47 -18.79 -2.35
CA GLY A 107 -3.59 -18.23 -3.10
C GLY A 107 -3.16 -17.38 -4.30
N ARG A 108 -4.10 -17.17 -5.24
CA ARG A 108 -3.87 -16.37 -6.44
C ARG A 108 -4.64 -15.05 -6.39
N ALA A 109 -3.98 -13.93 -6.72
CA ALA A 109 -4.54 -12.59 -6.65
C ALA A 109 -4.62 -11.88 -8.01
N LYS A 110 -5.66 -11.06 -8.17
CA LYS A 110 -5.73 -10.03 -9.21
C LYS A 110 -5.09 -8.74 -8.68
N VAL A 111 -4.34 -8.05 -9.52
CA VAL A 111 -3.72 -6.78 -9.15
C VAL A 111 -4.50 -5.63 -9.78
N ILE A 112 -4.92 -4.70 -8.93
CA ILE A 112 -5.67 -3.49 -9.31
C ILE A 112 -4.87 -2.29 -8.81
N ALA A 113 -4.64 -1.31 -9.68
CA ALA A 113 -3.96 -0.07 -9.36
C ALA A 113 -4.83 1.14 -9.73
N GLU A 114 -4.64 2.25 -9.02
CA GLU A 114 -5.20 3.54 -9.43
C GLU A 114 -4.50 4.03 -10.71
N SER A 115 -5.28 4.33 -11.74
CA SER A 115 -4.79 4.91 -13.00
C SER A 115 -4.20 6.28 -12.77
N ARG A 116 -3.02 6.52 -13.34
CA ARG A 116 -2.29 7.82 -13.25
C ARG A 116 -2.10 8.49 -14.61
N GLY A 117 -2.72 7.95 -15.64
CA GLY A 117 -2.59 8.41 -17.02
C GLY A 117 -1.99 7.34 -17.91
N ALA A 118 -2.29 7.39 -19.21
CA ALA A 118 -1.96 6.33 -20.15
C ALA A 118 -0.45 6.00 -20.20
N LYS A 119 0.42 7.00 -20.00
CA LYS A 119 1.87 6.80 -20.02
C LYS A 119 2.33 6.05 -18.76
N GLU A 120 1.92 6.51 -17.59
CA GLU A 120 2.25 5.91 -16.31
C GLU A 120 1.69 4.49 -16.18
N ASP A 121 0.45 4.28 -16.63
CA ASP A 121 -0.22 2.98 -16.63
C ASP A 121 0.50 2.00 -17.56
N ALA A 122 0.91 2.44 -18.75
CA ALA A 122 1.69 1.61 -19.68
C ALA A 122 3.05 1.20 -19.11
N LEU A 123 3.73 2.10 -18.40
CA LEU A 123 4.99 1.80 -17.73
C LEU A 123 4.81 0.76 -16.62
N LEU A 124 3.80 0.92 -15.77
CA LEU A 124 3.48 -0.05 -14.72
C LEU A 124 3.07 -1.41 -15.30
N GLN A 125 2.31 -1.42 -16.38
CA GLN A 125 1.91 -2.65 -17.05
C GLN A 125 3.10 -3.39 -17.65
N HIS A 126 4.02 -2.66 -18.30
CA HIS A 126 5.25 -3.21 -18.84
C HIS A 126 6.10 -3.85 -17.72
N GLU A 127 6.29 -3.13 -16.62
CA GLU A 127 7.08 -3.64 -15.49
C GLU A 127 6.42 -4.88 -14.84
N PHE A 128 5.10 -4.85 -14.65
CA PHE A 128 4.37 -6.00 -14.12
C PHE A 128 4.48 -7.24 -15.02
N ALA A 129 4.49 -7.04 -16.35
CA ALA A 129 4.73 -8.12 -17.31
C ALA A 129 6.18 -8.64 -17.24
N ARG A 130 7.17 -7.74 -17.10
CA ARG A 130 8.57 -8.12 -16.89
C ARG A 130 8.74 -9.03 -15.66
N LEU A 131 8.12 -8.68 -14.53
CA LEU A 131 8.14 -9.53 -13.33
C LEU A 131 7.62 -10.96 -13.59
N HIS A 132 6.58 -11.11 -14.42
CA HIS A 132 6.05 -12.42 -14.78
C HIS A 132 7.00 -13.25 -15.66
N LEU A 133 7.84 -12.60 -16.45
CA LEU A 133 8.74 -13.24 -17.41
C LEU A 133 10.09 -13.54 -16.78
N ASP A 134 10.70 -12.52 -16.18
CA ASP A 134 12.10 -12.50 -15.77
C ASP A 134 12.26 -12.60 -14.26
N GLY A 135 11.24 -12.19 -13.50
CA GLY A 135 11.29 -12.12 -12.04
C GLY A 135 12.23 -11.03 -11.54
N THR A 136 12.79 -11.22 -10.35
CA THR A 136 13.82 -10.33 -9.78
C THR A 136 14.99 -11.17 -9.27
N SER A 137 16.04 -10.51 -8.81
CA SER A 137 17.16 -11.17 -8.11
C SER A 137 16.71 -11.90 -6.84
N TYR A 138 15.56 -11.54 -6.27
CA TYR A 138 15.03 -12.12 -5.05
C TYR A 138 13.92 -13.16 -5.28
N ILE A 139 13.07 -12.95 -6.29
CA ILE A 139 11.94 -13.84 -6.59
C ILE A 139 12.00 -14.37 -8.01
N ALA A 140 12.00 -15.70 -8.12
CA ALA A 140 11.97 -16.38 -9.40
C ALA A 140 10.64 -16.11 -10.16
N PRO A 141 10.67 -15.97 -11.49
CA PRO A 141 9.49 -15.62 -12.29
C PRO A 141 8.31 -16.60 -12.15
N ALA A 142 8.58 -17.85 -11.79
CA ALA A 142 7.55 -18.86 -11.56
C ALA A 142 6.59 -18.49 -10.42
N TRP A 143 7.09 -17.85 -9.35
CA TRP A 143 6.28 -17.45 -8.20
C TRP A 143 5.24 -16.40 -8.59
N PHE A 144 5.65 -15.37 -9.34
CA PHE A 144 4.74 -14.35 -9.87
C PHE A 144 3.63 -14.98 -10.73
N ARG A 145 3.96 -15.90 -11.64
CA ARG A 145 2.97 -16.56 -12.51
C ARG A 145 2.02 -17.48 -11.74
N GLN A 146 2.49 -18.14 -10.68
CA GLN A 146 1.69 -19.03 -9.85
C GLN A 146 0.65 -18.25 -9.02
N GLN A 147 1.07 -17.13 -8.43
CA GLN A 147 0.28 -16.42 -7.43
C GLN A 147 -0.42 -15.16 -7.96
N LEU A 148 -0.08 -14.67 -9.15
CA LEU A 148 -0.73 -13.50 -9.74
C LEU A 148 -1.44 -13.88 -11.03
N HIS A 149 -2.60 -13.27 -11.26
CA HIS A 149 -3.21 -13.27 -12.58
C HIS A 149 -2.36 -12.45 -13.56
N PRO A 150 -2.30 -12.84 -14.84
CA PRO A 150 -1.57 -12.07 -15.83
C PRO A 150 -2.23 -10.70 -16.02
N GLY A 151 -1.39 -9.65 -16.05
CA GLY A 151 -1.82 -8.27 -16.24
C GLY A 151 -2.24 -7.58 -14.94
N ILE A 152 -2.18 -6.26 -15.00
CA ILE A 152 -2.61 -5.34 -13.95
C ILE A 152 -3.81 -4.54 -14.46
N HIS A 153 -4.84 -4.40 -13.64
CA HIS A 153 -6.03 -3.61 -13.97
C HIS A 153 -5.89 -2.19 -13.42
N PHE A 154 -6.23 -1.19 -14.23
CA PHE A 154 -6.19 0.21 -13.80
C PHE A 154 -7.60 0.76 -13.66
N GLU A 155 -7.91 1.28 -12.48
CA GLU A 155 -9.18 1.95 -12.20
C GLU A 155 -8.96 3.47 -12.15
N PRO A 156 -9.74 4.27 -12.90
CA PRO A 156 -9.65 5.73 -12.81
C PRO A 156 -10.16 6.21 -11.45
N LYS A 157 -9.65 7.36 -11.01
CA LYS A 157 -10.16 8.04 -9.82
C LYS A 157 -11.61 8.49 -10.06
N GLY A 158 -12.59 7.86 -9.40
CA GLY A 158 -14.01 8.18 -9.60
C GLY A 158 -14.99 7.11 -9.10
N GLY A 159 -16.21 7.09 -9.64
CA GLY A 159 -17.33 6.25 -9.16
C GLY A 159 -17.15 4.72 -9.23
N GLN A 160 -16.03 4.24 -9.78
CA GLN A 160 -15.64 2.83 -9.79
C GLN A 160 -14.43 2.52 -8.87
N TYR A 161 -13.98 3.48 -8.06
CA TYR A 161 -12.79 3.34 -7.23
C TYR A 161 -13.02 2.33 -6.08
N GLY A 162 -12.50 1.12 -6.25
CA GLY A 162 -12.79 -0.01 -5.38
C GLY A 162 -12.38 0.19 -3.92
N THR A 163 -13.05 -0.53 -3.02
CA THR A 163 -12.76 -0.49 -1.56
C THR A 163 -11.29 -0.78 -1.25
N GLY A 164 -10.64 -1.69 -1.99
CA GLY A 164 -9.21 -1.98 -1.83
C GLY A 164 -8.32 -0.77 -2.12
N LEU A 165 -8.61 0.01 -3.16
CA LEU A 165 -7.83 1.22 -3.48
C LEU A 165 -8.02 2.31 -2.41
N GLN A 166 -9.24 2.47 -1.88
CA GLN A 166 -9.51 3.40 -0.78
C GLN A 166 -8.73 3.02 0.49
N LEU A 167 -8.72 1.74 0.84
CA LEU A 167 -7.95 1.25 1.99
C LEU A 167 -6.44 1.40 1.78
N ALA A 168 -5.95 1.21 0.56
CA ALA A 168 -4.55 1.44 0.23
C ALA A 168 -4.15 2.92 0.38
N ASP A 169 -4.96 3.86 -0.15
CA ASP A 169 -4.73 5.31 -0.02
C ASP A 169 -4.72 5.75 1.45
N LEU A 170 -5.70 5.28 2.24
CA LEU A 170 -5.79 5.55 3.68
C LEU A 170 -4.61 4.98 4.49
N SER A 171 -3.98 3.91 4.02
CA SER A 171 -2.87 3.24 4.70
C SER A 171 -1.51 3.86 4.38
N ALA A 172 -1.34 4.43 3.18
CA ALA A 172 -0.04 4.92 2.72
C ALA A 172 0.50 6.07 3.57
N ARG A 173 -0.34 7.05 3.90
CA ARG A 173 0.10 8.27 4.60
C ARG A 173 0.54 8.04 6.05
N PRO A 174 -0.23 7.33 6.91
CA PRO A 174 0.21 7.07 8.28
C PRO A 174 1.58 6.39 8.34
N VAL A 175 1.84 5.46 7.43
CA VAL A 175 3.15 4.80 7.30
C VAL A 175 4.23 5.79 6.87
N ALA A 176 3.97 6.60 5.84
CA ALA A 176 4.93 7.58 5.37
C ALA A 176 5.30 8.63 6.44
N GLU A 177 4.30 9.16 7.17
CA GLU A 177 4.53 10.11 8.27
C GLU A 177 5.31 9.46 9.42
N LYS A 178 4.99 8.21 9.75
CA LYS A 178 5.69 7.48 10.79
C LYS A 178 7.15 7.21 10.41
N VAL A 179 7.44 6.85 9.17
CA VAL A 179 8.83 6.65 8.71
C VAL A 179 9.58 7.99 8.62
N ALA A 180 8.92 9.06 8.17
CA ALA A 180 9.52 10.39 8.10
C ALA A 180 9.86 10.96 9.50
N SER A 181 9.07 10.60 10.52
CA SER A 181 9.33 10.98 11.91
C SER A 181 9.02 9.80 12.85
N PRO A 182 9.99 8.90 13.11
CA PRO A 182 9.78 7.68 13.90
C PRO A 182 9.21 7.91 15.30
N GLY A 183 9.51 9.04 15.93
CA GLY A 183 8.97 9.41 17.24
C GLY A 183 7.52 9.93 17.22
N SER A 184 6.94 10.19 16.06
CA SER A 184 5.59 10.75 15.93
C SER A 184 4.48 9.71 16.12
N THR A 185 3.25 10.19 16.34
CA THR A 185 2.03 9.36 16.36
C THR A 185 1.04 9.87 15.31
N PRO A 186 1.24 9.54 14.01
CA PRO A 186 0.34 9.96 12.95
C PRO A 186 -1.10 9.50 13.17
N ASP A 187 -2.06 10.22 12.61
CA ASP A 187 -3.45 9.77 12.59
C ASP A 187 -3.56 8.39 11.93
N ARG A 188 -4.45 7.53 12.45
CA ARG A 188 -4.66 6.14 12.01
C ARG A 188 -3.43 5.21 12.10
N TRP A 189 -2.28 5.68 12.64
CA TRP A 189 -1.07 4.87 12.66
C TRP A 189 -1.24 3.57 13.44
N ALA A 190 -1.91 3.59 14.58
CA ALA A 190 -2.08 2.39 15.41
C ALA A 190 -2.87 1.31 14.66
N GLU A 191 -3.93 1.70 13.99
CA GLU A 191 -4.81 0.83 13.22
C GLU A 191 -4.08 0.29 11.98
N VAL A 192 -3.42 1.16 11.21
CA VAL A 192 -2.66 0.75 10.01
C VAL A 192 -1.45 -0.11 10.38
N ARG A 193 -0.74 0.20 11.47
CA ARG A 193 0.38 -0.61 11.99
C ARG A 193 -0.07 -2.05 12.25
N ALA A 194 -1.25 -2.23 12.84
CA ALA A 194 -1.81 -3.56 13.11
C ALA A 194 -2.19 -4.33 11.82
N LYS A 195 -2.34 -3.64 10.69
CA LYS A 195 -2.61 -4.25 9.37
C LYS A 195 -1.36 -4.52 8.56
N LEU A 196 -0.19 -3.97 8.94
CA LEU A 196 1.07 -4.31 8.28
C LEU A 196 1.28 -5.82 8.34
N CYS A 197 1.36 -6.45 7.17
CA CYS A 197 1.42 -7.90 7.09
C CYS A 197 2.62 -8.43 7.90
N PRO A 198 2.39 -9.30 8.91
CA PRO A 198 3.48 -9.88 9.69
C PRO A 198 4.24 -10.92 8.84
N GLY A 199 5.31 -11.48 9.39
CA GLY A 199 6.13 -12.48 8.68
C GLY A 199 7.45 -11.91 8.16
N GLN A 200 8.35 -12.83 7.78
CA GLN A 200 9.78 -12.59 7.50
C GLN A 200 10.36 -11.37 8.20
N ALA A 201 10.36 -11.38 9.54
CA ALA A 201 11.07 -10.38 10.31
C ALA A 201 12.57 -10.57 10.08
N THR A 202 13.10 -9.86 9.10
CA THR A 202 14.54 -9.70 8.94
C THR A 202 15.06 -8.73 9.98
N LYS A 203 16.38 -8.59 10.11
CA LYS A 203 17.00 -7.51 10.90
C LYS A 203 16.43 -6.12 10.56
N ASN A 204 15.94 -5.94 9.33
CA ASN A 204 15.67 -4.63 8.74
C ASN A 204 14.21 -4.42 8.29
N SER A 205 13.31 -5.39 8.40
CA SER A 205 11.97 -5.29 7.78
C SER A 205 11.09 -6.49 8.14
N ILE A 206 9.77 -6.27 8.23
CA ILE A 206 8.72 -7.30 8.12
C ILE A 206 8.18 -7.33 6.69
N LEU A 207 7.41 -8.38 6.32
CA LEU A 207 6.78 -8.46 4.99
C LEU A 207 5.97 -7.20 4.64
N GLY A 208 5.15 -6.71 5.57
CA GLY A 208 4.25 -5.57 5.35
C GLY A 208 4.93 -4.20 5.18
N LEU A 209 6.23 -4.07 5.45
CA LEU A 209 6.91 -2.77 5.43
C LEU A 209 8.35 -2.88 4.93
N LYS A 210 8.58 -2.40 3.70
CA LYS A 210 9.91 -2.12 3.15
C LYS A 210 10.25 -0.65 3.36
N ILE A 211 11.43 -0.36 3.89
CA ILE A 211 11.99 0.99 3.92
C ILE A 211 13.30 0.99 3.15
N MET A 212 13.50 1.95 2.25
CA MET A 212 14.67 2.03 1.37
C MET A 212 15.20 3.46 1.23
N PRO A 213 16.50 3.71 1.50
CA PRO A 213 17.42 2.82 2.21
C PRO A 213 17.05 2.63 3.68
N TRP A 214 17.44 1.47 4.22
CA TRP A 214 17.22 1.11 5.62
C TRP A 214 18.02 1.99 6.59
N ASP A 215 17.48 2.20 7.80
CA ASP A 215 18.15 2.85 8.94
C ASP A 215 17.77 2.15 10.25
N ALA A 216 18.71 2.04 11.19
CA ALA A 216 18.47 1.40 12.48
C ALA A 216 17.41 2.12 13.33
N ALA A 217 17.16 3.41 13.08
CA ALA A 217 16.09 4.18 13.73
C ALA A 217 14.69 3.60 13.49
N PHE A 218 14.52 2.75 12.48
CA PHE A 218 13.22 2.15 12.12
C PHE A 218 12.98 0.77 12.75
N ALA A 219 13.94 0.20 13.48
CA ALA A 219 13.89 -1.19 13.98
C ALA A 219 12.68 -1.50 14.87
N GLU A 220 12.11 -0.47 15.51
CA GLU A 220 10.98 -0.61 16.43
C GLU A 220 9.63 -0.20 15.81
N LEU A 221 9.58 0.25 14.55
CA LEU A 221 8.36 0.83 13.96
C LEU A 221 7.18 -0.13 13.97
N TRP A 222 7.41 -1.39 13.62
CA TRP A 222 6.37 -2.41 13.51
C TRP A 222 6.20 -3.25 14.78
N LYS A 223 7.02 -3.02 15.81
CA LYS A 223 6.86 -3.72 17.08
C LYS A 223 5.69 -3.10 17.84
N SER A 224 4.70 -3.94 18.12
CA SER A 224 3.45 -3.56 18.81
C SER A 224 3.68 -3.25 20.27
#